data_AF-A0AAV5KP65-F1
#
_entry.id   AF-A0AAV5KP65-F1
#
_cell.length_a   1.000
_cell.length_b   1.000
_cell.length_c   1.000
_cell.angle_alpha   90.00
_cell.angle_beta   90.00
_cell.angle_gamma   90.00
#
_symmetry.space_group_name_H-M   'P 1'
#
loop_
_entity.id
_entity.type
_entity.pdbx_description
1 polymer ?
#
loop_
_entity_poly.entity_id
_entity_poly.type
_entity_poly.pdbx_seq_one_letter_code
_entity_poly.pdbx_strand_id
1 'polypeptide(L)'
;MNYWPSLPCNLKECQGPLFDFISSLSINGSKTAKVNYEAGGWVAHQVSDIWAKTSPDRGEAVWALWPMGGAWLCTHLWEHYTYTLDKDFLKNKAYPLLEGCASFLLDWLIEGPGGYLETNPSTSPEHMFIAPDGNPASVSYSSTMDMAIIREVFSEIVSAAEVLGRTDDSIIGKVREAQPRLLPTKVARDGSIMEWVCK
;
A
#
# COMPACT_ATOMS: atom_id res chain seq x y z
N MET A 1 -0.67 9.25 -10.19
CA MET A 1 -1.11 10.52 -10.81
C MET A 1 -1.34 10.42 -12.33
N ASN A 2 -0.35 10.02 -13.14
CA ASN A 2 -0.48 9.97 -14.62
C ASN A 2 -1.73 9.22 -15.13
N TYR A 3 -2.20 8.21 -14.39
CA TYR A 3 -3.33 7.37 -14.77
C TYR A 3 -4.68 7.81 -14.17
N TRP A 4 -4.73 8.80 -13.28
CA TRP A 4 -5.99 9.30 -12.73
C TRP A 4 -7.00 9.79 -13.78
N PRO A 5 -6.61 10.48 -14.88
CA PRO A 5 -7.58 10.89 -15.89
C PRO A 5 -8.06 9.74 -16.78
N SER A 6 -7.43 8.56 -16.75
CA SER A 6 -7.70 7.50 -17.73
C SER A 6 -9.15 7.03 -17.74
N LEU A 7 -9.75 6.79 -16.59
CA LEU A 7 -11.15 6.39 -16.46
C LEU A 7 -12.14 7.53 -16.72
N PRO A 8 -12.08 8.69 -16.02
CA PRO A 8 -13.04 9.76 -16.21
C PRO A 8 -12.98 10.40 -17.60
N CYS A 9 -11.84 10.35 -18.29
CA CYS A 9 -11.71 10.84 -19.67
C CYS A 9 -11.95 9.76 -20.73
N ASN A 10 -12.49 8.59 -20.37
CA ASN A 10 -12.83 7.50 -21.29
C ASN A 10 -11.64 6.99 -22.11
N LEU A 11 -10.50 6.79 -21.44
CA LEU A 11 -9.22 6.28 -21.95
C LEU A 11 -8.78 5.03 -21.16
N LYS A 12 -9.73 4.14 -20.82
CA LYS A 12 -9.49 3.00 -19.93
C LYS A 12 -8.43 2.03 -20.47
N GLU A 13 -8.33 1.90 -21.78
CA GLU A 13 -7.32 1.10 -22.48
C GLU A 13 -5.89 1.58 -22.19
N CYS A 14 -5.72 2.87 -21.88
CA CYS A 14 -4.43 3.43 -21.52
C CYS A 14 -3.92 2.89 -20.17
N GLN A 15 -4.75 2.28 -19.32
CA GLN A 15 -4.29 1.66 -18.07
C GLN A 15 -3.67 0.27 -18.28
N GLY A 16 -3.89 -0.38 -19.42
CA GLY A 16 -3.32 -1.70 -19.72
C GLY A 16 -1.82 -1.81 -19.43
N PRO A 17 -0.98 -0.89 -19.96
CA PRO A 17 0.46 -0.85 -19.67
C PRO A 17 0.79 -0.74 -18.18
N LEU A 18 -0.01 -0.02 -17.38
CA LEU A 18 0.18 0.08 -15.94
C LEU A 18 -0.02 -1.28 -15.28
N PHE A 19 -1.07 -2.02 -15.66
CA PHE A 19 -1.36 -3.33 -15.06
C PHE A 19 -0.29 -4.37 -15.39
N ASP A 20 0.29 -4.31 -16.58
CA ASP A 20 1.42 -5.15 -16.97
C ASP A 20 2.70 -4.78 -16.21
N PHE A 21 2.91 -3.49 -15.98
CA PHE A 21 4.00 -3.01 -15.13
C PHE A 21 3.83 -3.48 -13.68
N ILE A 22 2.64 -3.34 -13.09
CA ILE A 22 2.33 -3.85 -11.75
C ILE A 22 2.57 -5.37 -11.67
N SER A 23 2.22 -6.13 -12.72
CA SER A 23 2.49 -7.57 -12.77
C SER A 23 3.99 -7.89 -12.79
N SER A 24 4.77 -7.06 -13.47
CA SER A 24 6.25 -7.20 -13.48
C SER A 24 6.84 -6.85 -12.12
N LEU A 25 6.32 -5.80 -11.48
CA LEU A 25 6.69 -5.39 -10.12
C LEU A 25 6.33 -6.47 -9.11
N SER A 26 5.20 -7.16 -9.23
CA SER A 26 4.83 -8.20 -8.25
C SER A 26 5.79 -9.38 -8.28
N ILE A 27 6.25 -9.78 -9.46
CA ILE A 27 7.24 -10.85 -9.62
C ILE A 27 8.56 -10.44 -8.95
N ASN A 28 9.12 -9.28 -9.31
CA ASN A 28 10.39 -8.82 -8.74
C ASN A 28 10.26 -8.46 -7.25
N GLY A 29 9.14 -7.87 -6.86
CA GLY A 29 8.80 -7.42 -5.52
C GLY A 29 8.65 -8.55 -4.52
N SER A 30 8.30 -9.76 -4.96
CA SER A 30 8.31 -10.94 -4.10
C SER A 30 9.71 -11.27 -3.57
N LYS A 31 10.74 -11.09 -4.41
CA LYS A 31 12.13 -11.25 -3.98
C LYS A 31 12.54 -10.16 -3.00
N THR A 32 12.15 -8.92 -3.25
CA THR A 32 12.41 -7.80 -2.34
C THR A 32 11.73 -8.00 -0.99
N ALA A 33 10.45 -8.39 -0.96
CA ALA A 33 9.72 -8.67 0.28
C ALA A 33 10.44 -9.74 1.12
N LYS A 34 10.83 -10.85 0.48
CA LYS A 34 11.54 -11.93 1.15
C LYS A 34 12.94 -11.54 1.65
N VAL A 35 13.74 -10.85 0.83
CA VAL A 35 15.15 -10.56 1.15
C VAL A 35 15.28 -9.40 2.13
N ASN A 36 14.48 -8.34 1.97
CA ASN A 36 14.62 -7.12 2.76
C ASN A 36 13.80 -7.16 4.05
N TYR A 37 12.68 -7.90 4.06
CA TYR A 37 11.68 -7.83 5.13
C TYR A 37 11.31 -9.19 5.71
N GLU A 38 11.86 -10.29 5.17
CA GLU A 38 11.46 -11.66 5.54
C GLU A 38 9.94 -11.90 5.44
N ALA A 39 9.28 -11.12 4.58
CA ALA A 39 7.82 -11.09 4.42
C ALA A 39 7.36 -11.87 3.20
N GLY A 40 6.11 -12.34 3.25
CA GLY A 40 5.37 -12.85 2.11
C GLY A 40 4.88 -11.75 1.17
N GLY A 41 4.15 -12.15 0.12
CA GLY A 41 3.59 -11.19 -0.83
C GLY A 41 4.63 -10.53 -1.73
N TRP A 42 4.41 -9.26 -2.06
CA TRP A 42 5.33 -8.45 -2.84
C TRP A 42 5.27 -6.97 -2.45
N VAL A 43 6.39 -6.27 -2.65
CA VAL A 43 6.55 -4.84 -2.32
C VAL A 43 7.26 -4.10 -3.45
N ALA A 44 6.94 -2.82 -3.60
CA ALA A 44 7.72 -1.86 -4.38
C ALA A 44 7.78 -0.53 -3.63
N HIS A 45 8.89 0.19 -3.77
CA HIS A 45 9.14 1.45 -3.05
C HIS A 45 8.84 2.67 -3.95
N GLN A 46 9.41 3.83 -3.62
CA GLN A 46 9.13 5.12 -4.27
C GLN A 46 9.62 5.23 -5.73
N VAL A 47 10.68 4.49 -6.11
CA VAL A 47 11.30 4.56 -7.43
C VAL A 47 11.31 3.19 -8.10
N SER A 48 10.93 3.18 -9.38
CA SER A 48 11.06 2.05 -10.28
C SER A 48 11.53 2.50 -11.66
N ASP A 49 11.81 1.54 -12.54
CA ASP A 49 12.34 1.76 -13.88
C ASP A 49 11.80 0.70 -14.85
N ILE A 50 12.30 0.71 -16.09
CA ILE A 50 11.90 -0.24 -17.15
C ILE A 50 12.18 -1.71 -16.80
N TRP A 51 13.03 -1.98 -15.81
CA TRP A 51 13.36 -3.31 -15.34
C TRP A 51 12.47 -3.77 -14.19
N ALA A 52 11.45 -2.97 -13.87
CA ALA A 52 10.55 -3.17 -12.72
C ALA A 52 11.34 -3.33 -11.42
N LYS A 53 12.31 -2.42 -11.18
CA LYS A 53 13.02 -2.33 -9.89
C LYS A 53 12.03 -2.14 -8.74
N THR A 54 12.18 -2.94 -7.69
CA THR A 54 11.30 -2.89 -6.50
C THR A 54 12.00 -2.60 -5.19
N SER A 55 13.33 -2.71 -5.12
CA SER A 55 14.10 -2.36 -3.92
C SER A 55 14.09 -0.84 -3.68
N PRO A 56 14.31 -0.37 -2.43
CA PRO A 56 14.48 1.05 -2.16
C PRO A 56 15.64 1.61 -3.00
N ASP A 57 15.53 2.85 -3.44
CA ASP A 57 16.64 3.53 -4.11
C ASP A 57 17.63 4.12 -3.10
N ARG A 58 18.86 4.42 -3.55
CA ARG A 58 19.87 5.09 -2.72
C ARG A 58 19.42 6.50 -2.33
N GLY A 59 19.82 6.96 -1.14
CA GLY A 59 19.56 8.33 -0.70
C GLY A 59 19.18 8.39 0.78
N GLU A 60 18.55 9.49 1.18
CA GLU A 60 18.11 9.70 2.55
C GLU A 60 16.83 8.91 2.84
N ALA A 61 16.70 8.45 4.09
CA ALA A 61 15.58 7.64 4.54
C ALA A 61 14.21 8.28 4.26
N VAL A 62 14.12 9.63 4.32
CA VAL A 62 12.88 10.40 4.16
C VAL A 62 12.15 10.17 2.83
N TRP A 63 12.87 9.77 1.80
CA TRP A 63 12.29 9.34 0.52
C TRP A 63 12.64 7.90 0.18
N ALA A 64 13.81 7.40 0.60
CA ALA A 64 14.28 6.07 0.22
C ALA A 64 13.51 4.92 0.88
N LEU A 65 13.04 5.11 2.11
CA LEU A 65 12.40 4.07 2.91
C LEU A 65 10.88 4.26 2.94
N TRP A 66 10.25 4.04 1.79
CA TRP A 66 8.79 4.12 1.65
C TRP A 66 8.24 2.88 0.92
N PRO A 67 7.91 1.79 1.64
CA PRO A 67 7.50 0.49 1.06
C PRO A 67 6.01 0.42 0.67
N MET A 68 5.39 1.55 0.31
CA MET A 68 3.97 1.63 -0.03
C MET A 68 3.69 1.87 -1.52
N GLY A 69 4.73 1.95 -2.36
CA GLY A 69 4.56 2.22 -3.80
C GLY A 69 3.76 1.15 -4.52
N GLY A 70 4.06 -0.12 -4.24
CA GLY A 70 3.28 -1.25 -4.78
C GLY A 70 1.82 -1.24 -4.32
N ALA A 71 1.59 -0.92 -3.04
CA ALA A 71 0.26 -0.85 -2.45
C ALA A 71 -0.58 0.30 -3.05
N TRP A 72 0.00 1.50 -3.19
CA TRP A 72 -0.70 2.61 -3.83
C TRP A 72 -1.02 2.30 -5.30
N LEU A 73 -0.11 1.67 -6.04
CA LEU A 73 -0.37 1.24 -7.42
C LEU A 73 -1.51 0.22 -7.52
N CYS A 74 -1.69 -0.65 -6.52
CA CYS A 74 -2.77 -1.62 -6.51
C CYS A 74 -4.17 -0.97 -6.47
N THR A 75 -4.30 0.24 -5.94
CA THR A 75 -5.60 0.95 -5.90
C THR A 75 -6.19 1.16 -7.30
N HIS A 76 -5.33 1.34 -8.32
CA HIS A 76 -5.76 1.44 -9.71
C HIS A 76 -6.39 0.15 -10.26
N LEU A 77 -6.06 -1.01 -9.69
CA LEU A 77 -6.64 -2.30 -10.11
C LEU A 77 -8.11 -2.38 -9.68
N TRP A 78 -8.41 -2.02 -8.44
CA TRP A 78 -9.77 -1.98 -7.95
C TRP A 78 -10.58 -0.86 -8.61
N GLU A 79 -9.98 0.33 -8.77
CA GLU A 79 -10.57 1.47 -9.47
C GLU A 79 -11.02 1.07 -10.89
N HIS A 80 -10.16 0.40 -11.66
CA HIS A 80 -10.50 -0.09 -13.00
C HIS A 80 -11.67 -1.06 -13.00
N TYR A 81 -11.70 -2.00 -12.05
CA TYR A 81 -12.82 -2.93 -11.92
C TYR A 81 -14.12 -2.18 -11.60
N THR A 82 -14.12 -1.27 -10.61
CA THR A 82 -15.35 -0.55 -10.23
C THR A 82 -15.91 0.33 -11.35
N TYR A 83 -15.06 0.82 -12.25
CA TYR A 83 -15.45 1.62 -13.41
C TYR A 83 -15.98 0.78 -14.58
N THR A 84 -15.43 -0.41 -14.79
CA THR A 84 -15.71 -1.25 -15.98
C THR A 84 -16.64 -2.43 -15.69
N LEU A 85 -16.71 -2.84 -14.42
CA LEU A 85 -17.34 -4.05 -13.92
C LEU A 85 -16.85 -5.35 -14.59
N ASP A 86 -15.64 -5.33 -15.16
CA ASP A 86 -15.02 -6.48 -15.82
C ASP A 86 -14.57 -7.52 -14.79
N LYS A 87 -15.40 -8.54 -14.59
CA LYS A 87 -15.13 -9.64 -13.65
C LYS A 87 -13.97 -10.53 -14.08
N ASP A 88 -13.69 -10.63 -15.38
CA ASP A 88 -12.57 -11.43 -15.86
C ASP A 88 -11.24 -10.72 -15.58
N PHE A 89 -11.18 -9.40 -15.76
CA PHE A 89 -10.06 -8.59 -15.31
C PHE A 89 -9.86 -8.70 -13.80
N LEU A 90 -10.95 -8.58 -13.02
CA LEU A 90 -10.89 -8.69 -11.57
C LEU A 90 -10.30 -10.04 -11.14
N LYS A 91 -10.84 -11.13 -11.68
CA LYS A 91 -10.45 -12.50 -11.31
C LYS A 91 -9.02 -12.83 -11.72
N ASN A 92 -8.63 -12.48 -12.95
CA ASN A 92 -7.41 -13.00 -13.57
C ASN A 92 -6.21 -12.07 -13.40
N LYS A 93 -6.42 -10.78 -13.13
CA LYS A 93 -5.35 -9.77 -13.05
C LYS A 93 -5.37 -9.03 -11.71
N ALA A 94 -6.46 -8.36 -11.37
CA ALA A 94 -6.49 -7.49 -10.20
C ALA A 94 -6.40 -8.24 -8.88
N TYR A 95 -7.22 -9.29 -8.69
CA TYR A 95 -7.30 -10.01 -7.42
C TYR A 95 -5.98 -10.69 -7.03
N PRO A 96 -5.26 -11.43 -7.90
CA PRO A 96 -3.98 -12.02 -7.52
C PRO A 96 -2.92 -10.98 -7.13
N LEU A 97 -2.93 -9.81 -7.76
CA LEU A 97 -2.00 -8.71 -7.43
C LEU A 97 -2.34 -8.08 -6.08
N LEU A 98 -3.63 -7.81 -5.83
CA LEU A 98 -4.14 -7.31 -4.54
C LEU A 98 -3.89 -8.32 -3.41
N GLU A 99 -4.12 -9.62 -3.64
CA GLU A 99 -3.87 -10.69 -2.67
C GLU A 99 -2.39 -10.73 -2.26
N GLY A 100 -1.48 -10.69 -3.24
CA GLY A 100 -0.05 -10.62 -2.98
C GLY A 100 0.37 -9.35 -2.26
N CYS A 101 -0.24 -8.21 -2.56
CA CYS A 101 0.04 -6.95 -1.86
C CYS A 101 -0.47 -6.98 -0.41
N ALA A 102 -1.71 -7.43 -0.20
CA ALA A 102 -2.30 -7.58 1.12
C ALA A 102 -1.49 -8.55 2.00
N SER A 103 -0.94 -9.62 1.42
CA SER A 103 -0.04 -10.54 2.13
C SER A 103 1.21 -9.83 2.65
N PHE A 104 1.85 -8.97 1.83
CA PHE A 104 3.00 -8.19 2.28
C PHE A 104 2.61 -7.21 3.38
N LEU A 105 1.50 -6.49 3.22
CA LEU A 105 1.05 -5.50 4.20
C LEU A 105 0.69 -6.14 5.56
N LEU A 106 0.10 -7.33 5.56
CA LEU A 106 -0.15 -8.10 6.79
C LEU A 106 1.15 -8.46 7.52
N ASP A 107 2.19 -8.87 6.79
CA ASP A 107 3.50 -9.21 7.36
C ASP A 107 4.31 -7.96 7.75
N TRP A 108 4.04 -6.82 7.10
CA TRP A 108 4.68 -5.53 7.37
C TRP A 108 4.15 -4.85 8.64
N LEU A 109 2.89 -5.11 8.99
CA LEU A 109 2.26 -4.60 10.20
C LEU A 109 2.82 -5.32 11.43
N ILE A 110 3.21 -4.53 12.44
CA ILE A 110 3.68 -5.03 13.73
C ILE A 110 2.74 -4.62 14.86
N GLU A 111 2.79 -5.33 15.98
CA GLU A 111 2.08 -4.96 17.20
C GLU A 111 2.64 -3.65 17.77
N GLY A 112 1.80 -2.63 17.83
CA GLY A 112 2.08 -1.34 18.44
C GLY A 112 1.43 -1.18 19.82
N PRO A 113 1.70 -0.05 20.51
CA PRO A 113 1.07 0.27 21.78
C PRO A 113 -0.46 0.34 21.67
N GLY A 114 -1.17 -0.10 22.72
CA GLY A 114 -2.63 -0.02 22.77
C GLY A 114 -3.37 -1.03 21.89
N GLY A 115 -2.67 -2.05 21.39
CA GLY A 115 -3.27 -3.14 20.59
C GLY A 115 -3.51 -2.79 19.12
N TYR A 116 -3.01 -1.63 18.68
CA TYR A 116 -3.02 -1.23 17.28
C TYR A 116 -1.90 -1.91 16.50
N LEU A 117 -2.13 -2.11 15.21
CA LEU A 117 -1.12 -2.52 14.24
C LEU A 117 -0.48 -1.27 13.65
N GLU A 118 0.85 -1.29 13.55
CA GLU A 118 1.68 -0.16 13.16
C GLU A 118 2.67 -0.53 12.06
N THR A 119 3.15 0.45 11.29
CA THR A 119 4.29 0.29 10.37
C THR A 119 5.56 0.89 10.97
N ASN A 120 6.68 0.18 10.84
CA ASN A 120 7.99 0.64 11.29
C ASN A 120 9.11 -0.05 10.48
N PRO A 121 10.01 0.68 9.82
CA PRO A 121 10.05 2.14 9.69
C PRO A 121 8.93 2.69 8.81
N SER A 122 8.46 3.90 9.11
CA SER A 122 7.46 4.62 8.32
C SER A 122 7.92 6.04 8.01
N THR A 123 7.62 6.51 6.80
CA THR A 123 7.94 7.85 6.31
C THR A 123 6.69 8.50 5.73
N SER A 124 6.61 9.84 5.78
CA SER A 124 5.70 10.62 4.95
C SER A 124 6.55 11.19 3.81
N PRO A 125 6.29 10.82 2.54
CA PRO A 125 7.21 11.04 1.44
C PRO A 125 7.80 12.45 1.42
N GLU A 126 9.13 12.52 1.53
CA GLU A 126 9.93 13.73 1.39
C GLU A 126 9.72 14.79 2.48
N HIS A 127 8.94 14.51 3.53
CA HIS A 127 8.70 15.44 4.63
C HIS A 127 9.42 15.04 5.92
N MET A 128 9.99 16.03 6.61
CA MET A 128 10.63 15.87 7.92
C MET A 128 9.75 16.49 9.00
N PHE A 129 9.82 15.94 10.21
CA PHE A 129 9.20 16.49 11.41
C PHE A 129 10.27 16.82 12.47
N ILE A 130 9.90 17.59 13.49
CA ILE A 130 10.77 17.84 14.65
C ILE A 130 10.47 16.79 15.71
N ALA A 131 11.48 16.00 16.07
CA ALA A 131 11.38 14.99 17.11
C ALA A 131 11.36 15.61 18.52
N PRO A 132 10.97 14.86 19.57
CA PRO A 132 10.90 15.38 20.94
C PRO A 132 12.22 15.93 21.50
N ASP A 133 13.36 15.53 20.92
CA ASP A 133 14.69 16.04 21.26
C ASP A 133 15.03 17.39 20.59
N GLY A 134 14.12 17.91 19.76
CA GLY A 134 14.26 19.16 19.01
C GLY A 134 14.96 19.03 17.66
N ASN A 135 15.40 17.83 17.28
CA ASN A 135 16.12 17.60 16.03
C ASN A 135 15.17 17.22 14.87
N PRO A 136 15.52 17.54 13.62
CA PRO A 136 14.80 17.02 12.45
C PRO A 136 14.90 15.49 12.36
N ALA A 137 13.76 14.85 12.10
CA ALA A 137 13.63 13.41 11.86
C ALA A 137 12.69 13.17 10.68
N SER A 138 12.83 11.99 10.05
CA SER A 138 12.06 11.61 8.87
C SER A 138 11.45 10.22 8.94
N VAL A 139 11.86 9.42 9.92
CA VAL A 139 11.38 8.06 10.12
C VAL A 139 10.66 8.02 11.46
N SER A 140 9.46 7.46 11.46
CA SER A 140 8.67 7.25 12.67
C SER A 140 7.84 5.96 12.54
N TYR A 141 6.80 5.86 13.36
CA TYR A 141 5.80 4.81 13.31
C TYR A 141 4.55 5.31 12.59
N SER A 142 3.98 4.49 11.70
CA SER A 142 2.62 4.63 11.17
C SER A 142 2.26 6.03 10.66
N SER A 143 3.00 6.55 9.69
CA SER A 143 2.58 7.77 8.99
C SER A 143 1.12 7.64 8.53
N THR A 144 0.37 8.74 8.53
CA THR A 144 -1.03 8.70 8.12
C THR A 144 -1.19 8.20 6.69
N MET A 145 -0.17 8.43 5.83
CA MET A 145 -0.14 7.90 4.47
C MET A 145 -0.06 6.37 4.42
N ASP A 146 0.86 5.75 5.17
CA ASP A 146 0.94 4.28 5.25
C ASP A 146 -0.39 3.69 5.70
N MET A 147 -0.95 4.24 6.79
CA MET A 147 -2.20 3.75 7.36
C MET A 147 -3.39 3.93 6.40
N ALA A 148 -3.43 5.04 5.65
CA ALA A 148 -4.47 5.28 4.66
C ALA A 148 -4.39 4.29 3.49
N ILE A 149 -3.18 4.07 2.94
CA ILE A 149 -2.96 3.13 1.83
C ILE A 149 -3.28 1.70 2.26
N ILE A 150 -2.82 1.27 3.43
CA ILE A 150 -3.11 -0.08 3.94
C ILE A 150 -4.62 -0.28 4.12
N ARG A 151 -5.30 0.71 4.69
CA ARG A 151 -6.75 0.66 4.89
C ARG A 151 -7.50 0.56 3.56
N GLU A 152 -7.06 1.30 2.55
CA GLU A 152 -7.63 1.23 1.20
C GLU A 152 -7.44 -0.18 0.61
N VAL A 153 -6.20 -0.67 0.49
CA VAL A 153 -5.91 -2.00 -0.09
C VAL A 153 -6.64 -3.13 0.64
N PHE A 154 -6.72 -3.06 1.98
CA PHE A 154 -7.48 -4.03 2.77
C PHE A 154 -8.99 -3.99 2.46
N SER A 155 -9.55 -2.79 2.24
CA SER A 155 -10.96 -2.64 1.87
C SER A 155 -11.22 -3.15 0.45
N GLU A 156 -10.30 -2.88 -0.47
CA GLU A 156 -10.36 -3.32 -1.87
C GLU A 156 -10.29 -4.84 -1.99
N ILE A 157 -9.35 -5.52 -1.32
CA ILE A 157 -9.23 -6.99 -1.40
C ILE A 157 -10.44 -7.70 -0.77
N VAL A 158 -11.01 -7.17 0.31
CA VAL A 158 -12.26 -7.70 0.91
C VAL A 158 -13.42 -7.55 -0.08
N SER A 159 -13.57 -6.38 -0.69
CA SER A 159 -14.62 -6.11 -1.67
C SER A 159 -14.47 -6.98 -2.92
N ALA A 160 -13.23 -7.15 -3.40
CA ALA A 160 -12.91 -8.02 -4.52
C ALA A 160 -13.22 -9.50 -4.22
N ALA A 161 -12.91 -9.95 -3.01
CA ALA A 161 -13.23 -11.30 -2.56
C ALA A 161 -14.74 -11.54 -2.52
N GLU A 162 -15.52 -10.56 -2.04
CA GLU A 162 -16.98 -10.64 -2.03
C GLU A 162 -17.57 -10.78 -3.45
N VAL A 163 -17.09 -9.97 -4.40
CA VAL A 163 -17.51 -10.06 -5.80
C VAL A 163 -17.20 -11.42 -6.43
N LEU A 164 -16.05 -12.00 -6.08
CA LEU A 164 -15.58 -13.28 -6.63
C LEU A 164 -16.07 -14.52 -5.85
N GLY A 165 -16.79 -14.34 -4.74
CA GLY A 165 -17.22 -15.43 -3.87
C GLY A 165 -16.06 -16.13 -3.15
N ARG A 166 -15.01 -15.37 -2.79
CA ARG A 166 -13.76 -15.84 -2.14
C ARG A 166 -13.63 -15.35 -0.69
N THR A 167 -14.74 -15.06 -0.03
CA THR A 167 -14.74 -14.48 1.33
C THR A 167 -14.18 -15.41 2.40
N ASP A 168 -14.14 -16.71 2.14
CA ASP A 168 -13.66 -17.75 3.05
C ASP A 168 -12.16 -18.02 2.92
N ASP A 169 -11.48 -17.32 2.00
CA ASP A 169 -10.03 -17.43 1.85
C ASP A 169 -9.32 -16.95 3.13
N SER A 170 -8.32 -17.72 3.57
CA SER A 170 -7.61 -17.45 4.84
C SER A 170 -7.04 -16.03 4.96
N ILE A 171 -6.57 -15.45 3.84
CA ILE A 171 -6.05 -14.09 3.81
C ILE A 171 -7.14 -13.05 4.11
N ILE A 172 -8.37 -13.27 3.66
CA ILE A 172 -9.49 -12.35 3.91
C ILE A 172 -9.86 -12.35 5.38
N GLY A 173 -9.80 -13.53 6.04
CA GLY A 173 -9.93 -13.64 7.50
C GLY A 173 -8.90 -12.77 8.23
N LYS A 174 -7.61 -12.91 7.89
CA LYS A 174 -6.53 -12.10 8.48
C LYS A 174 -6.71 -10.60 8.25
N VAL A 175 -7.09 -10.20 7.04
CA VAL A 175 -7.35 -8.79 6.71
C VAL A 175 -8.49 -8.22 7.56
N ARG A 176 -9.60 -8.97 7.70
CA ARG A 176 -10.75 -8.54 8.51
C ARG A 176 -10.40 -8.44 10.00
N GLU A 177 -9.51 -9.30 10.50
CA GLU A 177 -8.99 -9.20 11.88
C GLU A 177 -8.06 -8.00 12.07
N ALA A 178 -7.26 -7.64 11.06
CA ALA A 178 -6.31 -6.55 11.11
C ALA A 178 -6.95 -5.16 10.96
N GLN A 179 -7.95 -5.01 10.08
CA GLN A 179 -8.62 -3.72 9.78
C GLN A 179 -9.06 -2.91 11.02
N PRO A 180 -9.80 -3.47 12.01
CA PRO A 180 -10.23 -2.71 13.18
C PRO A 180 -9.08 -2.31 14.11
N ARG A 181 -7.91 -2.92 13.93
CA ARG A 181 -6.69 -2.68 14.70
C ARG A 181 -5.73 -1.71 14.00
N LEU A 182 -6.02 -1.27 12.78
CA LEU A 182 -5.21 -0.24 12.12
C LEU A 182 -5.35 1.09 12.88
N LEU A 183 -4.23 1.77 13.10
CA LEU A 183 -4.21 3.07 13.77
C LEU A 183 -5.18 4.05 13.07
N PRO A 184 -6.09 4.70 13.82
CA PRO A 184 -7.05 5.62 13.23
C PRO A 184 -6.39 6.96 12.87
N THR A 185 -6.89 7.60 11.82
CA THR A 185 -6.53 8.98 11.47
C THR A 185 -6.91 9.93 12.61
N LYS A 186 -5.98 10.80 13.01
CA LYS A 186 -6.16 11.76 14.12
C LYS A 186 -6.27 13.19 13.59
N VAL A 187 -7.03 14.00 14.32
CA VAL A 187 -7.15 15.44 14.08
C VAL A 187 -6.29 16.19 15.10
N ALA A 188 -5.45 17.09 14.61
CA ALA A 188 -4.58 17.94 15.41
C ALA A 188 -5.37 19.04 16.12
N ARG A 189 -4.71 19.75 17.05
CA ARG A 189 -5.34 20.82 17.83
C ARG A 189 -5.82 22.01 16.99
N ASP A 190 -5.18 22.24 15.85
CA ASP A 190 -5.53 23.29 14.90
C ASP A 190 -6.62 22.86 13.90
N GLY A 191 -7.15 21.64 14.03
CA GLY A 191 -8.17 21.09 13.14
C GLY A 191 -7.64 20.40 11.88
N SER A 192 -6.32 20.37 11.66
CA SER A 192 -5.71 19.63 10.56
C SER A 192 -5.72 18.12 10.79
N ILE A 193 -5.62 17.32 9.72
CA ILE A 193 -5.33 15.90 9.85
C ILE A 193 -3.85 15.75 10.22
N MET A 194 -3.56 14.98 11.26
CA MET A 194 -2.17 14.69 11.65
C MET A 194 -1.50 13.87 10.55
N GLU A 195 -0.33 14.31 10.10
CA GLU A 195 0.49 13.56 9.14
C GLU A 195 1.31 12.45 9.81
N TRP A 196 1.76 12.72 11.04
CA TRP A 196 2.59 11.83 11.86
C TRP A 196 1.87 11.45 13.15
N VAL A 197 2.24 10.33 13.75
CA VAL A 197 1.67 9.89 15.05
C VAL A 197 2.26 10.64 16.24
N CYS A 198 3.48 11.16 16.09
CA CYS A 198 4.22 11.83 17.16
C CYS A 198 3.60 13.19 17.52
N LYS A 199 3.72 13.53 18.81
CA LYS A 199 3.49 14.87 19.37
C LYS A 199 4.81 15.53 19.68
#